data_AF-A0A0G1GF32-F1
#
_entry.id   AF-A0A0G1GF32-F1
#
_cell.length_a   1.000
_cell.length_b   1.000
_cell.length_c   1.000
_cell.angle_alpha   90.00
_cell.angle_beta   90.00
_cell.angle_gamma   90.00
#
_symmetry.space_group_name_H-M   'P 1'
#
loop_
_entity.id
_entity.type
_entity.pdbx_description
1 polymer ?
#
loop_
_entity_poly.entity_id
_entity_poly.type
_entity_poly.pdbx_seq_one_letter_code
_entity_poly.pdbx_strand_id
1 'polypeptide(L)' 'MQIETNIKDVEILKVADAGKTDYISNLVVDLSGGKFTDMVKEIAELIGGQVGSNLPESEAPSDADILVIVGKGS' A
#
# COMPACT_ATOMS: atom_id res chain seq x y z
N MET A 1 -10.19 4.26 -12.23
CA MET A 1 -10.65 4.01 -10.85
C MET A 1 -10.27 5.25 -10.05
N GLN A 2 -11.25 6.06 -9.61
CA GLN A 2 -10.97 7.12 -8.64
C GLN A 2 -10.87 6.44 -7.28
N ILE A 3 -9.72 6.58 -6.61
CA ILE A 3 -9.58 6.18 -5.22
C ILE A 3 -10.06 7.39 -4.40
N GLU A 4 -11.30 7.33 -3.90
CA GLU A 4 -11.80 8.30 -2.94
C GLU A 4 -11.33 7.87 -1.54
N THR A 5 -10.20 8.39 -1.07
CA THR A 5 -9.70 8.09 0.28
C THR A 5 -10.46 8.94 1.31
N ASN A 6 -11.32 8.29 2.10
CA ASN A 6 -11.92 8.87 3.33
C ASN A 6 -11.03 8.69 4.58
N ILE A 7 -9.72 8.47 4.39
CA ILE A 7 -8.78 8.33 5.52
C ILE A 7 -8.28 9.74 5.87
N LYS A 8 -8.61 10.19 7.08
CA LYS A 8 -8.15 11.51 7.57
C LYS A 8 -6.63 11.54 7.65
N ASP A 9 -6.05 12.70 7.34
CA ASP A 9 -4.61 12.97 7.44
C ASP A 9 -3.72 12.09 6.54
N VAL A 10 -4.26 11.61 5.42
CA VAL A 10 -3.50 10.90 4.37
C VAL A 10 -3.46 11.74 3.08
N GLU A 11 -2.25 11.93 2.54
CA GLU A 11 -2.01 12.54 1.25
C GLU A 11 -1.62 11.46 0.23
N ILE A 12 -2.30 11.42 -0.92
CA ILE A 12 -1.91 10.53 -2.02
C ILE A 12 -0.78 11.20 -2.81
N LEU A 13 0.46 10.74 -2.59
CA LEU A 13 1.62 11.27 -3.32
C LEU A 13 1.67 10.81 -4.79
N LYS A 14 1.33 9.54 -5.05
CA LYS A 14 1.41 8.95 -6.40
C LYS A 14 0.49 7.75 -6.56
N VAL A 15 -0.09 7.63 -7.75
CA VAL A 15 -0.78 6.41 -8.22
C VAL A 15 -0.12 6.02 -9.54
N ALA A 16 0.36 4.78 -9.63
CA ALA A 16 1.00 4.23 -10.82
C ALA A 16 0.83 2.71 -10.85
N ASP A 17 1.11 2.11 -12.00
CA ASP A 17 1.20 0.66 -12.11
C ASP A 17 2.37 0.15 -11.27
N ALA A 18 2.15 -0.96 -10.56
CA ALA A 18 3.18 -1.64 -9.80
C ALA A 18 4.29 -2.15 -10.73
N GLY A 19 5.51 -2.25 -10.22
CA GLY A 19 6.65 -2.80 -10.96
C GLY A 19 6.47 -4.27 -11.35
N LYS A 20 5.63 -4.98 -10.60
CA LYS A 20 5.21 -6.36 -10.89
C LYS A 20 3.72 -6.47 -11.20
N THR A 21 3.38 -7.44 -12.06
CA THR A 21 1.99 -7.69 -12.50
C THR A 21 1.35 -8.94 -11.88
N ASP A 22 2.09 -9.66 -11.04
CA ASP A 22 1.72 -10.95 -10.46
C ASP A 22 1.27 -10.85 -8.99
N TYR A 23 0.98 -9.64 -8.50
CA TYR A 23 0.31 -9.45 -7.21
C TYR A 23 -1.10 -10.04 -7.24
N ILE A 24 -1.29 -11.16 -6.53
CA ILE A 24 -2.59 -11.86 -6.44
C ILE A 24 -3.48 -11.22 -5.37
N SER A 25 -2.88 -10.76 -4.27
CA SER A 25 -3.57 -10.12 -3.15
C SER A 25 -3.12 -8.67 -2.94
N ASN A 26 -3.97 -7.91 -2.26
CA ASN A 26 -3.64 -6.54 -1.86
C ASN A 26 -2.56 -6.55 -0.77
N LEU A 27 -1.56 -5.67 -0.89
CA LEU A 27 -0.46 -5.54 0.04
C LEU A 27 -0.36 -4.09 0.51
N VAL A 28 -0.21 -3.89 1.82
CA VAL A 28 0.02 -2.57 2.42
C VAL A 28 1.32 -2.61 3.20
N VAL A 29 2.24 -1.69 2.92
CA VAL A 29 3.59 -1.69 3.51
C VAL A 29 3.84 -0.35 4.20
N ASP A 30 4.38 -0.41 5.42
CA ASP A 30 4.91 0.77 6.13
C ASP A 30 6.36 1.00 5.70
N LEU A 31 6.62 2.12 5.03
CA LEU A 31 7.94 2.55 4.56
C LEU A 31 8.62 3.52 5.53
N SER A 32 7.91 3.99 6.56
CA SER A 32 8.38 4.96 7.55
C SER A 32 9.23 4.37 8.68
N GLY A 33 9.52 3.06 8.62
CA GLY A 33 10.24 2.34 9.68
C GLY A 33 9.36 2.00 10.90
N GLY A 34 8.04 1.85 10.69
CA GLY A 34 7.10 1.39 11.72
C GLY A 34 6.25 2.48 12.37
N LYS A 35 6.42 3.75 11.99
CA LYS A 35 5.67 4.89 12.54
C LYS A 35 4.17 4.79 12.25
N PHE A 36 3.78 4.13 11.17
CA PHE A 36 2.39 4.02 10.71
C PHE A 36 1.86 2.58 10.79
N THR A 37 2.45 1.74 11.65
CA THR A 37 2.10 0.32 11.82
C THR A 37 0.60 0.08 12.03
N ASP A 38 -0.09 0.94 12.79
CA ASP A 38 -1.52 0.75 13.03
C ASP A 38 -2.39 1.21 11.86
N MET A 39 -1.97 2.28 11.17
CA MET A 39 -2.65 2.76 9.97
C MET A 39 -2.56 1.76 8.81
N VAL A 40 -1.40 1.12 8.61
CA VAL A 40 -1.27 0.10 7.56
C VAL A 40 -2.13 -1.13 7.82
N LYS A 41 -2.36 -1.50 9.09
CA LYS A 41 -3.30 -2.58 9.45
C LYS A 41 -4.74 -2.18 9.12
N GLU A 42 -5.16 -0.98 9.51
CA GLU A 42 -6.50 -0.48 9.21
C GLU A 42 -6.75 -0.43 7.69
N ILE A 43 -5.79 0.10 6.92
CA ILE A 43 -5.88 0.12 5.45
C ILE A 43 -5.97 -1.30 4.90
N ALA A 44 -5.12 -2.22 5.37
CA ALA A 44 -5.13 -3.61 4.91
C ALA A 44 -6.48 -4.28 5.19
N GLU A 45 -7.07 -4.08 6.38
CA GLU A 45 -8.40 -4.60 6.73
C GLU A 45 -9.49 -4.01 5.82
N LEU A 46 -9.46 -2.70 5.58
CA LEU A 46 -10.45 -2.01 4.73
C LEU A 46 -10.44 -2.52 3.28
N ILE A 47 -9.27 -2.83 2.73
CA ILE A 47 -9.12 -3.28 1.34
C ILE A 47 -9.06 -4.80 1.20
N GLY A 48 -9.21 -5.57 2.27
CA GLY A 48 -9.07 -7.03 2.25
C GLY A 48 -7.68 -7.50 1.83
N GLY A 49 -6.64 -6.77 2.25
CA GLY A 49 -5.24 -7.05 1.99
C GLY A 49 -4.48 -7.58 3.19
N GLN A 50 -3.16 -7.64 3.04
CA GLN A 50 -2.23 -8.03 4.10
C GLN A 50 -1.19 -6.95 4.33
N VAL A 51 -0.66 -6.87 5.55
CA VAL A 51 0.47 -5.98 5.87
C VAL A 51 1.78 -6.66 5.46
N GLY A 52 2.56 -5.99 4.63
CA GLY A 52 3.91 -6.41 4.26
C GLY A 52 4.95 -5.83 5.19
N SER A 53 6.01 -6.59 5.43
CA SER A 53 7.08 -6.18 6.34
C SER A 53 8.07 -5.20 5.71
N ASN A 54 8.26 -5.25 4.39
CA ASN A 54 9.28 -4.49 3.66
C ASN A 54 8.77 -4.10 2.26
N LEU A 55 9.41 -3.08 1.66
CA LEU A 55 9.26 -2.76 0.25
C LEU A 55 9.62 -4.00 -0.61
N PRO A 56 8.72 -4.49 -1.47
CA PRO A 56 9.05 -5.60 -2.37
C PRO A 56 10.21 -5.22 -3.29
N GLU A 57 11.16 -6.15 -3.53
CA GLU A 57 12.40 -5.88 -4.28
C GLU A 57 12.20 -5.33 -5.71
N SER A 58 10.99 -5.46 -6.27
CA SER A 58 10.66 -5.01 -7.62
C SER A 58 9.89 -3.69 -7.65
N GLU A 59 9.63 -3.10 -6.49
CA GLU A 59 9.02 -1.79 -6.37
C GLU A 59 10.10 -0.74 -6.13
N ALA A 60 9.98 0.40 -6.81
CA ALA A 60 10.93 1.48 -6.65
C ALA A 60 10.74 2.15 -5.27
N PRO A 61 11.84 2.55 -4.60
CA PRO A 61 11.74 3.40 -3.42
C PRO A 61 11.01 4.70 -3.79
N SER A 62 10.17 5.16 -2.87
CA SER A 62 9.42 6.40 -3.02
C SER A 62 9.50 7.20 -1.74
N ASP A 63 9.20 8.49 -1.82
CA ASP A 63 9.13 9.37 -0.64
C ASP A 63 7.84 9.17 0.18
N ALA A 64 7.01 8.18 -0.18
CA ALA A 64 5.80 7.85 0.57
C ALA A 64 6.11 7.06 1.85
N ASP A 65 5.35 7.36 2.89
CA ASP A 65 5.39 6.65 4.18
C ASP A 65 4.66 5.30 4.14
N ILE A 66 3.68 5.16 3.25
CA ILE A 66 2.84 3.96 3.11
C ILE A 66 2.74 3.61 1.62
N LEU A 67 2.98 2.34 1.29
CA LEU A 67 2.75 1.79 -0.04
C LEU A 67 1.52 0.88 -0.02
N VAL A 68 0.63 1.06 -0.99
CA VAL A 68 -0.52 0.18 -1.23
C VAL A 68 -0.38 -0.42 -2.62
N ILE A 69 -0.37 -1.75 -2.70
CA ILE A 69 -0.38 -2.51 -3.94
C ILE A 69 -1.74 -3.20 -4.04
N VAL A 70 -2.44 -2.95 -5.14
CA VAL A 70 -3.73 -3.58 -5.44
C VAL A 70 -3.46 -4.79 -6.33
N GLY A 71 -3.76 -5.98 -5.80
CA GLY A 71 -3.64 -7.23 -6.54
C GLY A 71 -4.80 -7.42 -7.53
N LYS A 72 -4.64 -8.33 -8.49
CA LYS A 72 -5.70 -8.64 -9.47
C LYS A 72 -6.97 -9.24 -8.86
N GLY A 73 -6.88 -9.76 -7.65
CA GLY A 73 -7.92 -10.62 -7.07
C GLY A 73 -7.91 -11.99 -7.75
N SER A 74 -8.16 -13.03 -6.98
CA SER A 74 -8.51 -14.36 -7.48
C SER A 74 -9.97 -14.40 -7.91
#